data_AF-A0AAJ5CTL6-F1
#
_entry.id   AF-A0AAJ5CTL6-F1
#
_cell.length_a   1.000
_cell.length_b   1.000
_cell.length_c   1.000
_cell.angle_alpha   90.00
_cell.angle_beta   90.00
_cell.angle_gamma   90.00
#
_symmetry.space_group_name_H-M   'P 1'
#
loop_
_entity.id
_entity.type
_entity.pdbx_description
1 polymer ?
#
loop_
_entity_poly.entity_id
_entity_poly.type
_entity_poly.pdbx_seq_one_letter_code
_entity_poly.pdbx_strand_id
1 'polypeptide(L)'
;MLALTPAEWRDWLIGGQDRYLDQRQLLIEQAQANGLVQASKRLTSMIRDIEKQRYEIREPGSYARVQKVRLEEEKRRRELFKEGTRKFLESKGG
;
A
#
# COMPACT_ATOMS: atom_id res chain seq x y z
N MET A 1 0.08 24.15 3.10
CA MET A 1 1.42 24.71 2.78
C MET A 1 1.90 24.33 1.38
N LEU A 2 1.77 23.08 0.91
CA LEU A 2 2.21 22.67 -0.44
C LEU A 2 1.47 23.35 -1.61
N ALA A 3 0.26 23.85 -1.40
CA ALA A 3 -0.55 24.52 -2.43
C ALA A 3 -0.04 25.92 -2.81
N LEU A 4 0.85 26.51 -2.01
CA LEU A 4 1.41 27.86 -2.22
C LEU A 4 2.89 27.83 -2.65
N THR A 5 3.46 26.63 -2.83
CA THR A 5 4.87 26.45 -3.23
C THR A 5 4.98 26.32 -4.75
N PRO A 6 5.96 26.97 -5.40
CA PRO A 6 6.28 26.72 -6.80
C PRO A 6 6.50 25.23 -7.09
N ALA A 7 6.16 24.77 -8.29
CA ALA A 7 6.16 23.34 -8.63
C ALA A 7 7.51 22.65 -8.36
N GLU A 8 8.62 23.28 -8.76
CA GLU A 8 9.98 22.74 -8.55
C GLU A 8 10.32 22.59 -7.06
N TRP A 9 9.85 23.50 -6.21
CA TRP A 9 10.06 23.48 -4.77
C TRP A 9 9.16 22.45 -4.10
N ARG A 10 7.93 22.30 -4.62
CA ARG A 10 7.00 21.26 -4.19
C ARG A 10 7.59 19.87 -4.44
N ASP A 11 8.16 19.64 -5.63
CA ASP A 11 8.77 18.35 -5.97
C ASP A 11 10.00 18.06 -5.10
N TRP A 12 10.84 19.06 -4.83
CA TRP A 12 11.97 18.92 -3.92
C TRP A 12 11.54 18.58 -2.49
N LEU A 13 10.49 19.25 -1.97
CA LEU A 13 9.93 18.96 -0.65
C LEU A 13 9.32 17.56 -0.58
N ILE A 14 8.55 17.15 -1.60
CA ILE A 14 8.00 15.81 -1.72
C ILE A 14 9.13 14.77 -1.76
N GLY A 15 10.17 15.01 -2.56
CA GLY A 15 11.34 14.13 -2.64
C GLY A 15 12.07 13.98 -1.31
N GLY A 16 12.19 15.07 -0.53
CA GLY A 16 12.75 15.01 0.82
C GLY A 16 11.89 14.16 1.78
N GLN A 17 10.58 14.28 1.71
CA GLN A 17 9.65 13.48 2.49
C GLN A 17 9.66 12.00 2.07
N ASP A 18 9.67 11.72 0.76
CA ASP A 18 9.76 10.35 0.22
C ASP A 18 11.06 9.67 0.68
N ARG A 19 12.20 10.39 0.63
CA ARG A 19 13.48 9.88 1.14
C ARG A 19 13.42 9.52 2.62
N TYR A 20 12.76 10.32 3.44
CA TYR A 20 12.56 10.02 4.86
C TYR A 20 11.72 8.75 5.06
N LEU A 21 10.67 8.58 4.26
CA LEU A 21 9.83 7.38 4.29
C LEU A 21 10.59 6.14 3.83
N ASP A 22 11.47 6.26 2.83
CA ASP A 22 12.34 5.17 2.37
C ASP A 22 13.28 4.67 3.48
N GLN A 23 13.87 5.60 4.24
CA GLN A 23 14.73 5.24 5.39
C GLN A 23 13.94 4.48 6.46
N ARG A 24 12.72 4.92 6.76
CA ARG A 24 11.85 4.21 7.73
C ARG A 24 11.45 2.83 7.24
N GLN A 25 11.16 2.70 5.94
CA GLN A 25 10.83 1.43 5.32
C GLN A 25 12.01 0.45 5.41
N LEU A 26 13.23 0.91 5.11
CA LEU A 26 14.44 0.10 5.23
C LEU A 26 14.66 -0.44 6.64
N LEU A 27 14.41 0.36 7.68
CA LEU A 27 14.52 -0.09 9.08
C LEU A 27 13.52 -1.19 9.42
N ILE A 28 12.29 -1.09 8.90
CA ILE A 28 11.26 -2.11 9.08
C ILE A 28 11.65 -3.41 8.38
N GLU A 29 12.18 -3.32 7.15
CA GLU A 29 12.63 -4.47 6.38
C GLU A 29 13.81 -5.18 7.07
N GLN A 30 14.76 -4.43 7.61
CA GLN A 30 15.84 -4.98 8.43
C GLN A 30 15.29 -5.67 9.70
N ALA A 31 14.34 -5.05 10.39
CA ALA A 31 13.70 -5.65 11.56
C ALA A 31 12.96 -6.96 11.22
N GLN A 32 12.30 -7.02 10.06
CA GLN A 32 11.62 -8.21 9.56
C GLN A 32 12.64 -9.31 9.19
N ALA A 33 13.72 -8.96 8.49
CA ALA A 33 14.80 -9.87 8.11
C ALA A 33 15.53 -10.45 9.34
N ASN A 34 15.71 -9.64 10.39
CA ASN A 34 16.34 -10.05 11.65
C ASN A 34 15.43 -10.93 12.52
N GLY A 35 14.24 -11.32 12.06
CA GLY A 35 13.41 -12.29 12.75
C GLY A 35 12.79 -11.75 14.04
N LEU A 36 12.50 -10.44 14.14
CA LEU A 36 11.61 -9.88 15.16
C LEU A 36 10.15 -10.33 14.92
N VAL A 37 9.92 -11.65 14.90
CA VAL A 37 8.65 -12.34 14.63
C VAL A 37 7.54 -11.89 15.58
N GLN A 38 7.90 -11.54 16.82
CA GLN A 38 6.97 -11.03 17.84
C GLN A 38 6.41 -9.64 17.51
N ALA A 39 7.11 -8.83 16.71
CA ALA A 39 6.67 -7.50 16.32
C ALA A 39 5.91 -7.45 14.98
N SER A 40 5.70 -8.58 14.31
CA SER A 40 5.12 -8.68 12.96
C SER A 40 3.88 -7.80 12.73
N LYS A 41 2.89 -7.84 13.63
CA LYS A 41 1.68 -7.00 13.55
C LYS A 41 1.99 -5.50 13.60
N ARG A 42 2.95 -5.09 14.43
CA ARG A 42 3.38 -3.69 14.54
C ARG A 42 4.15 -3.27 13.29
N LEU A 43 5.03 -4.12 12.77
CA LEU A 43 5.75 -3.88 11.52
C LEU A 43 4.79 -3.70 10.34
N THR A 44 3.77 -4.56 10.22
CA THR A 44 2.72 -4.40 9.19
C THR A 44 1.96 -3.09 9.33
N SER A 45 1.63 -2.66 10.57
CA SER A 45 0.99 -1.35 10.79
C SER A 45 1.89 -0.21 10.33
N MET A 46 3.18 -0.25 10.66
CA MET A 46 4.13 0.79 10.25
C MET A 46 4.29 0.86 8.73
N ILE A 47 4.30 -0.27 8.02
CA ILE A 47 4.31 -0.30 6.54
C ILE A 47 3.06 0.38 5.98
N ARG A 48 1.88 0.08 6.54
CA ARG A 48 0.62 0.72 6.12
C ARG A 48 0.62 2.23 6.39
N ASP A 49 1.19 2.65 7.51
CA ASP A 49 1.30 4.07 7.85
C ASP A 49 2.25 4.80 6.89
N ILE A 50 3.36 4.17 6.50
CA ILE A 50 4.27 4.69 5.46
C ILE A 50 3.53 4.82 4.13
N GLU A 51 2.81 3.77 3.70
CA GLU A 51 2.03 3.81 2.46
C GLU A 51 1.02 4.96 2.49
N LYS A 52 0.26 5.09 3.57
CA LYS A 52 -0.69 6.20 3.76
C LYS A 52 0.00 7.56 3.64
N GLN A 53 1.13 7.75 4.30
CA GLN A 53 1.87 9.01 4.25
C GLN A 53 2.30 9.37 2.82
N ARG A 54 2.74 8.40 2.00
CA ARG A 54 3.09 8.66 0.58
C ARG A 54 1.92 9.19 -0.23
N TYR A 55 0.72 8.65 -0.01
CA TYR A 55 -0.49 9.14 -0.68
C TYR A 55 -0.86 10.54 -0.21
N GLU A 56 -0.84 10.79 1.08
CA GLU A 56 -1.21 12.09 1.67
C GLU A 56 -0.23 13.23 1.31
N ILE A 57 1.06 12.92 1.13
CA ILE A 57 2.07 13.90 0.68
C ILE A 57 1.76 14.43 -0.72
N ARG A 58 1.34 13.53 -1.63
CA ARG A 58 1.08 13.86 -3.04
C ARG A 58 -0.29 14.50 -3.21
N GLU A 59 -1.31 13.85 -2.64
CA GLU A 59 -2.70 14.26 -2.71
C GLU A 59 -3.41 13.96 -1.37
N PRO A 60 -3.64 14.98 -0.53
CA PRO A 60 -4.35 14.80 0.73
C PRO A 60 -5.72 14.15 0.57
N GLY A 61 -6.04 13.16 1.40
CA GLY A 61 -7.29 12.40 1.34
C GLY A 61 -7.41 11.44 0.15
N SER A 62 -6.36 11.25 -0.65
CA SER A 62 -6.35 10.26 -1.75
C SER A 62 -6.31 8.82 -1.25
N TYR A 63 -5.70 8.57 -0.09
CA TYR A 63 -5.48 7.21 0.41
C TYR A 63 -6.79 6.43 0.54
N ALA A 64 -7.82 7.03 1.13
CA ALA A 64 -9.13 6.38 1.30
C ALA A 64 -9.80 6.05 -0.03
N ARG A 65 -9.63 6.91 -1.05
CA ARG A 65 -10.17 6.69 -2.40
C ARG A 65 -9.46 5.51 -3.08
N VAL A 66 -8.14 5.49 -3.04
CA VAL A 66 -7.33 4.40 -3.62
C VAL A 66 -7.62 3.06 -2.95
N GLN A 67 -7.74 3.03 -1.62
CA GLN A 67 -8.06 1.79 -0.89
C GLN A 67 -9.43 1.23 -1.25
N LYS A 68 -10.45 2.09 -1.47
CA LYS A 68 -11.77 1.64 -1.93
C LYS A 68 -11.70 0.96 -3.30
N VAL A 69 -11.01 1.59 -4.25
CA VAL A 69 -10.82 1.05 -5.60
C VAL A 69 -10.12 -0.31 -5.55
N ARG A 70 -9.01 -0.42 -4.79
CA ARG A 70 -8.31 -1.69 -4.60
C ARG A 70 -9.21 -2.79 -4.02
N LEU A 71 -10.04 -2.44 -3.05
CA LEU A 71 -10.94 -3.39 -2.40
C LEU A 71 -12.04 -3.89 -3.36
N GLU A 72 -12.54 -3.03 -4.25
CA GLU A 72 -13.50 -3.42 -5.30
C GLU A 72 -12.85 -4.33 -6.35
N GLU A 73 -11.63 -4.01 -6.78
CA GLU A 73 -10.85 -4.86 -7.69
C GLU A 73 -10.57 -6.24 -7.09
N GLU A 74 -10.22 -6.30 -5.80
CA GLU A 74 -10.02 -7.57 -5.10
C GLU A 74 -11.31 -8.39 -5.04
N LYS A 75 -12.46 -7.77 -4.76
CA LYS A 75 -13.75 -8.47 -4.76
C LYS A 75 -14.03 -9.07 -6.13
N ARG A 76 -13.86 -8.29 -7.19
CA ARG A 76 -14.04 -8.75 -8.57
C ARG A 76 -13.09 -9.90 -8.91
N ARG A 77 -11.82 -9.81 -8.50
CA ARG A 77 -10.83 -10.88 -8.72
C ARG A 77 -11.21 -12.17 -7.98
N ARG A 78 -11.71 -12.06 -6.75
CA ARG A 78 -12.19 -13.21 -5.96
C ARG A 78 -13.42 -13.85 -6.60
N GLU A 79 -14.32 -13.07 -7.16
CA GLU A 79 -15.50 -13.58 -7.88
C GLU A 79 -15.09 -14.36 -9.13
N LEU A 80 -14.21 -13.79 -9.96
CA LEU A 80 -13.67 -14.47 -11.15
C LEU A 80 -12.95 -15.77 -10.78
N PHE A 81 -12.17 -15.76 -9.69
CA PHE A 81 -11.50 -16.97 -9.21
C PHE A 81 -12.49 -18.05 -8.76
N LYS A 82 -13.55 -17.67 -8.03
CA LYS A 82 -14.60 -18.61 -7.61
C LYS A 82 -15.37 -19.18 -8.81
N GLU A 83 -15.68 -18.35 -9.79
CA GLU A 83 -16.34 -18.78 -11.02
C GLU A 83 -15.47 -19.75 -11.82
N GLY A 84 -14.18 -19.44 -12.00
CA GLY A 84 -13.22 -20.33 -12.65
C GLY A 84 -13.05 -21.66 -11.90
N THR A 85 -12.98 -21.61 -10.57
CA THR A 85 -12.92 -22.81 -9.72
C THR A 85 -14.19 -23.66 -9.87
N ARG A 86 -15.37 -23.02 -9.93
CA ARG A 86 -16.65 -23.71 -10.11
C ARG A 86 -16.71 -24.43 -11.47
N LYS A 87 -16.34 -23.73 -12.56
CA LYS A 87 -16.25 -24.31 -13.92
C LYS A 87 -15.27 -25.49 -13.98
N PHE A 88 -14.11 -25.38 -13.30
CA PHE A 88 -13.14 -26.47 -13.22
C PHE A 88 -13.72 -27.72 -12.51
N LEU A 89 -14.39 -27.53 -11.37
CA LEU A 89 -15.03 -28.63 -10.64
C LEU A 89 -16.16 -29.28 -11.44
N GLU A 90 -16.99 -28.48 -12.12
CA GLU A 90 -18.05 -28.97 -13.01
C GLU A 90 -17.46 -29.79 -14.18
N SER A 91 -16.32 -29.39 -14.74
CA SER A 91 -15.66 -30.12 -15.84
C SER A 91 -15.00 -31.44 -15.44
N LYS A 92 -14.69 -31.65 -14.15
CA LYS A 92 -14.11 -32.91 -13.62
C LYS A 92 -15.14 -33.87 -13.03
N GLY A 93 -16.37 -33.40 -12.81
CA GLY A 93 -17.45 -34.17 -12.18
C GLY A 93 -18.53 -34.68 -13.13
N GLY A 94 -18.28 -34.66 -14.45
CA GLY A 94 -19.18 -35.17 -15.50
C GLY A 94 -18.60 -36.38 -16.22
#